data_AF-A0A2A2M514-F1
#
_entry.id   AF-A0A2A2M514-F1
#
_cell.length_a   1.000
_cell.length_b   1.000
_cell.length_c   1.000
_cell.angle_alpha   90.00
_cell.angle_beta   90.00
_cell.angle_gamma   90.00
#
_symmetry.space_group_name_H-M   'P 1'
#
loop_
_entity.id
_entity.type
_entity.pdbx_description
1 polymer ?
#
loop_
_entity_poly.entity_id
_entity_poly.type
_entity_poly.pdbx_seq_one_letter_code
_entity_poly.pdbx_strand_id
1 'polypeptide(L)'
;MMVTDGPPPPRRPLPAGYIATTTHTAGVAHVAITGPAGDLAASGYAAELDDVFVYDRIVTAEAHRRRGLGHALMTTLATTRRSPRAQQILTATDMGAALYASLGWREYCPYTSAAIV
;
A
#
# COMPACT_ATOMS: atom_id res chain seq x y z
N MET A 1 -10.41 9.56 -3.42
CA MET A 1 -9.86 8.38 -4.14
C MET A 1 -8.76 8.86 -5.07
N MET A 2 -7.64 8.15 -5.07
CA MET A 2 -6.56 8.38 -6.03
C MET A 2 -6.35 7.15 -6.89
N VAL A 3 -5.97 7.37 -8.14
CA VAL A 3 -5.65 6.32 -9.12
C VAL A 3 -4.25 6.52 -9.67
N THR A 4 -3.62 5.45 -10.13
CA THR A 4 -2.37 5.53 -10.88
C THR A 4 -2.44 4.66 -12.13
N ASP A 5 -2.04 5.25 -13.25
CA ASP A 5 -1.84 4.58 -14.54
C ASP A 5 -0.35 4.29 -14.77
N GLY A 6 0.49 4.69 -13.81
CA GLY A 6 1.94 4.52 -13.86
C GLY A 6 2.36 3.07 -13.68
N PRO A 7 3.58 2.71 -14.14
CA PRO A 7 4.15 1.40 -13.87
C PRO A 7 4.18 1.16 -12.36
N PRO A 8 4.06 -0.11 -11.91
CA PRO A 8 4.15 -0.43 -10.49
C PRO A 8 5.44 0.18 -9.92
N PRO A 9 5.38 0.79 -8.72
CA PRO A 9 6.53 1.47 -8.15
C PRO A 9 7.71 0.50 -8.06
N PRO A 10 8.96 0.96 -8.33
CA PRO A 10 10.12 0.10 -8.27
C PRO A 10 10.26 -0.48 -6.87
N ARG A 11 10.51 -1.79 -6.78
CA ARG A 11 10.65 -2.49 -5.50
C ARG A 11 11.70 -1.79 -4.64
N ARG A 12 11.28 -1.31 -3.48
CA ARG A 12 12.19 -0.70 -2.51
C ARG A 12 12.63 -1.75 -1.49
N PRO A 13 13.94 -2.02 -1.35
CA PRO A 13 14.41 -2.94 -0.33
C PRO A 13 14.10 -2.38 1.07
N LEU A 14 13.81 -3.28 2.00
CA LEU A 14 13.65 -2.91 3.40
C LEU A 14 15.02 -2.51 3.99
N PRO A 15 15.07 -1.53 4.90
CA PRO A 15 16.25 -1.27 5.70
C PRO A 15 16.64 -2.51 6.52
N ALA A 16 17.92 -2.62 6.88
CA ALA A 16 18.41 -3.73 7.69
C ALA A 16 17.62 -3.87 9.01
N GLY A 17 17.32 -5.11 9.40
CA GLY A 17 16.58 -5.44 10.61
C GLY A 17 15.05 -5.30 10.50
N TYR A 18 14.52 -4.85 9.36
CA TYR A 18 13.09 -4.90 9.08
C TYR A 18 12.73 -6.14 8.28
N ILE A 19 11.60 -6.76 8.61
CA ILE A 19 11.12 -7.98 7.95
C ILE A 19 9.69 -7.74 7.49
N ALA A 20 9.39 -8.02 6.22
CA ALA A 20 8.02 -8.04 5.72
C ALA A 20 7.47 -9.46 5.72
N THR A 21 6.22 -9.61 6.15
CA THR A 21 5.44 -10.83 6.04
C THR A 21 4.17 -10.53 5.27
N THR A 22 3.90 -11.33 4.24
CA THR A 22 2.67 -11.25 3.45
C THR A 22 1.79 -12.43 3.78
N THR A 23 0.52 -12.16 4.09
CA THR A 23 -0.51 -13.15 4.36
C THR A 23 -1.69 -12.93 3.43
N HIS A 24 -2.37 -14.01 3.04
CA HIS A 24 -3.56 -13.96 2.19
C HIS A 24 -4.73 -14.61 2.92
N THR A 25 -5.87 -13.91 2.99
CA THR A 25 -7.08 -14.43 3.62
C THR A 25 -8.28 -13.94 2.83
N ALA A 26 -9.13 -14.85 2.37
CA ALA A 26 -10.36 -14.55 1.62
C ALA A 26 -10.17 -13.56 0.44
N GLY A 27 -9.06 -13.67 -0.30
CA GLY A 27 -8.78 -12.78 -1.44
C GLY A 27 -8.16 -11.42 -1.08
N VAL A 28 -7.98 -11.15 0.22
CA VAL A 28 -7.27 -9.97 0.74
C VAL A 28 -5.83 -10.33 1.08
N ALA A 29 -4.89 -9.55 0.57
CA ALA A 29 -3.49 -9.58 0.99
C ALA A 29 -3.29 -8.61 2.15
N HIS A 30 -2.56 -9.05 3.17
CA HIS A 30 -2.10 -8.21 4.28
C HIS A 30 -0.59 -8.32 4.39
N VAL A 31 0.08 -7.16 4.36
CA VAL A 31 1.53 -7.06 4.56
C VAL A 31 1.77 -6.38 5.90
N ALA A 32 2.53 -7.04 6.75
CA ALA A 32 3.04 -6.49 8.00
C ALA A 32 4.56 -6.41 7.94
N ILE A 33 5.11 -5.27 8.33
CA ILE A 33 6.54 -5.04 8.45
C ILE A 33 6.86 -4.92 9.94
N THR A 34 7.69 -5.82 10.45
CA THR A 34 8.20 -5.78 11.82
C THR A 34 9.55 -5.07 11.86
N GLY A 35 9.76 -4.27 12.91
CA GLY A 35 11.01 -3.59 13.19
C GLY A 35 12.02 -4.50 13.91
N PRO A 36 13.26 -4.02 14.08
CA PRO A 36 14.33 -4.78 14.75
C PRO A 36 14.01 -5.14 16.21
N ALA A 37 13.13 -4.38 16.87
CA ALA A 37 12.68 -4.65 18.24
C ALA A 37 11.48 -5.61 18.29
N GLY A 38 11.04 -6.15 17.14
CA GLY A 38 9.88 -7.04 17.03
C GLY A 38 8.53 -6.33 16.99
N ASP A 39 8.53 -4.99 17.01
CA ASP A 39 7.34 -4.16 17.00
C ASP A 39 6.80 -3.94 15.57
N LEU A 40 5.50 -3.66 15.45
CA LEU A 40 4.87 -3.44 14.16
C LEU A 40 5.23 -2.04 13.62
N ALA A 41 6.11 -2.01 12.62
CA ALA A 41 6.64 -0.78 12.05
C ALA A 41 5.77 -0.20 10.94
N ALA A 42 5.16 -1.06 10.12
CA ALA A 42 4.19 -0.65 9.10
C ALA A 42 3.25 -1.82 8.74
N SER A 43 2.04 -1.51 8.31
CA SER A 43 1.10 -2.51 7.81
C SER A 43 0.17 -1.92 6.75
N GLY A 44 -0.39 -2.79 5.93
CA GLY A 44 -1.31 -2.41 4.88
C GLY A 44 -2.00 -3.61 4.26
N TYR A 45 -3.13 -3.33 3.62
CA TYR A 45 -3.97 -4.33 2.97
C TYR A 45 -4.09 -4.03 1.49
N ALA A 46 -4.32 -5.08 0.71
CA ALA A 46 -4.75 -4.94 -0.67
C ALA A 46 -5.75 -6.03 -1.05
N ALA A 47 -6.69 -5.68 -1.92
CA ALA A 47 -7.67 -6.61 -2.48
C ALA A 47 -7.81 -6.34 -3.98
N GLU A 48 -8.15 -7.39 -4.73
CA GLU A 48 -8.40 -7.27 -6.17
C GLU A 48 -9.74 -7.91 -6.53
N LEU A 49 -10.59 -7.12 -7.18
CA LEU A 49 -11.92 -7.52 -7.67
C LEU A 49 -12.19 -6.79 -9.00
N ASP A 50 -12.73 -7.50 -9.99
CA ASP A 50 -13.17 -6.95 -11.29
C ASP A 50 -12.18 -5.97 -11.94
N ASP A 51 -10.91 -6.39 -12.07
CA ASP A 51 -9.81 -5.57 -12.60
C ASP A 51 -9.59 -4.24 -11.85
N VAL A 52 -9.94 -4.18 -10.57
CA VAL A 52 -9.59 -3.09 -9.66
C VAL A 52 -8.75 -3.63 -8.52
N PHE A 53 -7.58 -3.02 -8.30
CA PHE A 53 -6.66 -3.33 -7.21
C PHE A 53 -6.68 -2.20 -6.18
N VAL A 54 -7.24 -2.48 -5.00
CA VAL A 54 -7.43 -1.49 -3.93
C VAL A 54 -6.33 -1.65 -2.90
N TYR A 55 -5.68 -0.54 -2.53
CA TYR A 55 -4.85 -0.44 -1.33
C TYR A 55 -5.67 0.13 -0.18
N ASP A 56 -5.54 -0.45 1.01
CA ASP A 56 -6.28 -0.02 2.20
C ASP A 56 -5.42 -0.04 3.47
N ARG A 57 -5.80 0.82 4.43
CA ARG A 57 -5.20 0.91 5.78
C ARG A 57 -3.67 0.92 5.78
N ILE A 58 -3.06 1.69 4.87
CA ILE A 58 -1.61 1.86 4.77
C ILE A 58 -1.15 2.73 5.94
N VAL A 59 -0.43 2.13 6.89
CA VAL A 59 0.05 2.81 8.09
C VAL A 59 1.54 2.53 8.29
N THR A 60 2.28 3.56 8.71
CA THR A 60 3.63 3.43 9.25
C THR A 60 3.63 4.03 10.65
N ALA A 61 4.05 3.23 11.63
CA ALA A 61 4.17 3.63 13.03
C ALA A 61 5.10 4.83 13.15
N GLU A 62 4.77 5.77 14.04
CA GLU A 62 5.43 7.07 14.12
C GLU A 62 6.94 6.97 14.30
N ALA A 63 7.39 6.08 15.20
CA ALA A 63 8.81 5.80 15.46
C ALA A 63 9.60 5.29 14.23
N HIS A 64 8.91 4.81 13.20
CA HIS A 64 9.49 4.21 12.01
C HIS A 64 9.25 5.01 10.72
N ARG A 65 8.62 6.19 10.82
CA ARG A 65 8.40 7.08 9.68
C ARG A 65 9.72 7.58 9.09
N ARG A 66 9.65 8.04 7.83
CA ARG A 66 10.79 8.57 7.05
C ARG A 66 11.95 7.59 6.82
N ARG A 67 11.76 6.30 7.11
CA ARG A 67 12.72 5.21 6.81
C ARG A 67 12.45 4.47 5.50
N GLY A 68 11.50 4.96 4.70
CA GLY A 68 11.11 4.35 3.42
C GLY A 68 10.15 3.16 3.52
N LEU A 69 9.66 2.82 4.72
CA LEU A 69 8.80 1.66 4.96
C LEU A 69 7.46 1.73 4.23
N GLY A 70 6.82 2.91 4.16
CA GLY A 70 5.57 3.07 3.42
C GLY A 70 5.73 2.75 1.91
N HIS A 71 6.85 3.13 1.31
CA HIS A 71 7.14 2.79 -0.08
C HIS A 71 7.40 1.28 -0.22
N ALA A 72 8.22 0.69 0.66
CA ALA A 72 8.45 -0.75 0.65
C ALA A 72 7.13 -1.54 0.78
N LEU A 73 6.28 -1.17 1.74
CA LEU A 73 4.95 -1.73 1.95
C LEU A 73 4.07 -1.66 0.69
N MET A 74 3.94 -0.47 0.09
CA MET A 74 3.18 -0.27 -1.14
C MET A 74 3.71 -1.15 -2.27
N THR A 75 5.03 -1.24 -2.45
CA THR A 75 5.63 -2.08 -3.49
C THR A 75 5.40 -3.56 -3.23
N THR A 76 5.46 -4.01 -1.97
CA THR A 76 5.18 -5.40 -1.59
C THR A 76 3.72 -5.75 -1.84
N LEU A 77 2.78 -4.88 -1.46
CA LEU A 77 1.36 -5.06 -1.79
C LEU A 77 1.14 -5.08 -3.31
N ALA A 78 1.79 -4.21 -4.08
CA ALA A 78 1.66 -4.20 -5.53
C ALA A 78 2.06 -5.56 -6.17
N THR A 79 2.99 -6.32 -5.57
CA THR A 79 3.36 -7.66 -6.06
C THR A 79 2.28 -8.73 -5.87
N THR A 80 1.28 -8.47 -5.03
CA THR A 80 0.16 -9.40 -4.81
C THR A 80 -0.94 -9.26 -5.85
N ARG A 81 -0.83 -8.27 -6.74
CA ARG A 81 -1.76 -8.03 -7.85
C ARG A 81 -1.69 -9.17 -8.86
N ARG A 82 -2.85 -9.71 -9.23
CA ARG A 82 -3.01 -10.84 -10.15
C ARG A 82 -3.09 -10.34 -11.60
N SER A 83 -3.92 -9.34 -11.87
CA SER A 83 -4.09 -8.75 -13.20
C SER A 83 -3.13 -7.58 -13.42
N PRO A 84 -2.21 -7.63 -14.41
CA PRO A 84 -1.37 -6.48 -14.76
C PRO A 84 -2.18 -5.26 -15.21
N ARG A 85 -3.40 -5.50 -15.70
CA ARG A 85 -4.36 -4.48 -16.17
C ARG A 85 -5.21 -3.91 -15.06
N ALA A 86 -5.20 -4.50 -13.85
CA ALA A 86 -6.06 -4.02 -12.79
C ALA A 86 -5.71 -2.58 -12.40
N GLN A 87 -6.72 -1.71 -12.43
CA GLN A 87 -6.61 -0.30 -12.07
C GLN A 87 -6.28 -0.19 -10.60
N GLN A 88 -5.18 0.50 -10.30
CA GLN A 88 -4.75 0.68 -8.92
C GLN A 88 -5.45 1.88 -8.31
N ILE A 89 -6.11 1.67 -7.16
CA ILE A 89 -6.83 2.71 -6.45
C ILE A 89 -6.50 2.71 -4.96
N LEU A 90 -6.58 3.88 -4.34
CA LEU A 90 -6.52 4.02 -2.89
C LEU A 90 -7.38 5.18 -2.40
N THR A 91 -7.71 5.16 -1.11
CA THR A 91 -8.23 6.32 -0.39
C THR A 91 -7.10 6.89 0.46
N ALA A 92 -6.78 8.16 0.22
CA ALA A 92 -5.81 8.89 1.02
C ALA A 92 -6.56 9.84 1.95
N THR A 93 -6.03 10.03 3.17
CA THR A 93 -6.36 11.22 3.96
C THR A 93 -5.78 12.46 3.26
N ASP A 94 -6.26 13.65 3.62
CA ASP A 94 -5.72 14.91 3.06
C ASP A 94 -4.19 15.01 3.24
N MET A 95 -3.67 14.59 4.41
CA MET A 95 -2.24 14.51 4.66
C MET A 95 -1.51 13.48 3.77
N GLY A 96 -2.18 12.38 3.42
CA GLY A 96 -1.63 11.34 2.55
C GLY A 96 -1.65 11.72 1.06
N ALA A 97 -2.61 12.55 0.63
CA ALA A 97 -2.80 12.91 -0.77
C ALA A 97 -1.56 13.56 -1.40
N ALA A 98 -0.90 14.48 -0.67
CA ALA A 98 0.33 15.12 -1.13
C ALA A 98 1.49 14.13 -1.35
N LEU A 99 1.59 13.11 -0.48
CA LEU A 99 2.58 12.04 -0.63
C LEU A 99 2.28 11.21 -1.88
N TYR A 100 1.04 10.76 -2.06
CA TYR A 100 0.69 9.93 -3.21
C TYR A 100 0.79 10.70 -4.53
N ALA A 101 0.46 12.00 -4.53
CA ALA A 101 0.70 12.87 -5.69
C ALA A 101 2.18 12.88 -6.11
N SER A 102 3.11 12.97 -5.15
CA SER A 102 4.54 12.88 -5.44
C SER A 102 5.00 11.52 -6.00
N LEU A 103 4.20 10.48 -5.80
CA LEU A 103 4.42 9.13 -6.33
C LEU A 103 3.71 8.89 -7.67
N GLY A 104 3.18 9.94 -8.31
CA GLY A 104 2.48 9.86 -9.60
C GLY A 104 1.01 9.44 -9.51
N TRP A 105 0.43 9.42 -8.32
CA TRP A 105 -1.01 9.19 -8.16
C TRP A 105 -1.77 10.48 -8.45
N ARG A 106 -2.94 10.36 -9.07
CA ARG A 106 -3.84 11.49 -9.34
C ARG A 106 -5.13 11.32 -8.57
N GLU A 107 -5.63 12.42 -8.01
CA GLU A 107 -6.97 12.44 -7.44
C GLU A 107 -8.00 12.24 -8.56
N TYR A 108 -8.94 11.32 -8.35
CA TYR A 108 -10.02 11.04 -9.30
C TYR A 108 -11.36 11.59 -8.82
N CYS A 109 -11.67 11.39 -7.54
CA CYS A 109 -12.84 11.94 -6.88
C CYS A 109 -12.53 12.20 -5.39
N PRO A 110 -13.17 13.19 -4.74
CA PRO A 110 -12.88 13.52 -3.35
C PRO A 110 -13.32 12.40 -2.38
N TYR A 111 -14.38 11.65 -2.71
CA TYR A 111 -14.91 10.57 -1.86
C TYR A 111 -15.28 9.34 -2.67
N THR A 112 -15.03 8.15 -2.11
CA THR A 112 -15.54 6.88 -2.63
C THR A 112 -15.90 5.97 -1.48
N SER A 113 -16.94 5.15 -1.64
CA SER A 113 -17.24 4.04 -0.74
C SER A 113 -16.60 2.78 -1.29
N ALA A 114 -15.86 2.06 -0.46
CA ALA A 114 -15.34 0.73 -0.78
C ALA A 114 -15.61 -0.19 0.43
N ALA A 115 -16.15 -1.38 0.16
CA ALA A 115 -16.33 -2.41 1.18
C ALA A 115 -15.33 -3.55 0.90
N ILE A 116 -14.50 -3.83 1.89
CA ILE A 116 -13.64 -5.01 1.90
C ILE A 116 -14.32 -5.97 2.89
N VAL A 117 -15.05 -6.95 2.37
CA VAL A 117 -15.75 -7.99 3.14
C VAL A 117 -14.89 -9.24 3.28
#